data_AF-B6IVR9-F1
#
_entry.id   AF-B6IVR9-F1
#
_cell.length_a   1.000
_cell.length_b   1.000
_cell.length_c   1.000
_cell.angle_alpha   90.00
_cell.angle_beta   90.00
_cell.angle_gamma   90.00
#
_symmetry.space_group_name_H-M   'P 1'
#
loop_
_entity.id
_entity.type
_entity.pdbx_description
1 polymer ?
#
loop_
_entity_poly.entity_id
_entity_poly.type
_entity_poly.pdbx_seq_one_letter_code
_entity_poly.pdbx_strand_id
1 'polypeptide(L)' 'MTTTEQNIAFVTACDQLGLDPANANHFILECARQGLDPRSTSMSDLDRNASELWAAVRRLKRA' A
#
# COMPACT_ATOMS: atom_id res chain seq x y z
N MET A 1 6.42 11.68 8.75
CA MET A 1 5.46 11.68 7.64
C MET A 1 4.12 12.17 8.14
N THR A 2 3.72 13.32 7.66
CA THR A 2 2.37 13.87 7.75
C THR A 2 1.43 13.11 6.83
N THR A 3 0.12 13.14 7.09
CA THR A 3 -0.90 12.46 6.27
C THR A 3 -0.84 12.86 4.79
N THR A 4 -0.43 14.09 4.49
CA THR A 4 -0.27 14.60 3.13
C THR A 4 0.89 13.94 2.39
N GLU A 5 2.04 13.73 3.05
CA GLU A 5 3.20 13.07 2.45
C GLU A 5 2.92 11.61 2.11
N GLN A 6 2.15 10.91 2.94
CA GLN A 6 1.73 9.53 2.67
C GLN A 6 0.79 9.44 1.47
N ASN A 7 -0.13 10.41 1.32
CA ASN A 7 -1.02 10.49 0.17
C ASN A 7 -0.24 10.73 -1.14
N ILE A 8 0.75 11.62 -1.12
CA ILE A 8 1.60 11.87 -2.29
C ILE A 8 2.37 10.59 -2.66
N ALA A 9 3.02 9.94 -1.68
CA ALA A 9 3.75 8.70 -1.91
C ALA A 9 2.83 7.57 -2.44
N PHE A 10 1.60 7.48 -1.94
CA PHE A 10 0.59 6.55 -2.43
C PHE A 10 0.23 6.81 -3.90
N VAL A 11 -0.11 8.06 -4.25
CA VAL A 11 -0.48 8.43 -5.62
C VAL A 11 0.68 8.18 -6.58
N THR A 12 1.90 8.55 -6.21
CA THR A 12 3.10 8.29 -7.01
C THR A 12 3.35 6.79 -7.21
N ALA A 13 3.21 5.98 -6.16
CA ALA A 13 3.39 4.54 -6.26
C ALA A 13 2.29 3.87 -7.09
N CYS A 14 1.05 4.36 -7.01
CA CYS A 14 -0.05 3.94 -7.88
C CYS A 14 0.27 4.22 -9.35
N ASP A 15 0.72 5.45 -9.66
CA ASP A 15 1.10 5.86 -11.02
C ASP A 15 2.23 4.98 -11.60
N GLN A 16 3.27 4.71 -10.81
CA GLN A 16 4.39 3.84 -11.21
C GLN A 16 3.96 2.39 -11.51
N LEU A 17 2.91 1.90 -10.84
CA LEU A 17 2.38 0.56 -11.03
C LEU A 17 1.19 0.52 -12.00
N GLY A 18 0.81 1.65 -12.60
CA GLY A 18 -0.36 1.77 -13.49
C GLY A 18 -1.69 1.50 -12.79
N LEU A 19 -1.74 1.70 -11.47
CA LEU A 19 -2.94 1.57 -10.66
C LEU A 19 -3.67 2.92 -10.58
N ASP A 20 -4.99 2.86 -10.64
CA ASP A 20 -5.83 4.04 -10.45
C ASP A 20 -5.93 4.36 -8.93
N PRO A 21 -5.41 5.50 -8.45
CA PRO A 21 -5.41 5.83 -7.02
C PRO A 21 -6.82 6.10 -6.46
N ALA A 22 -7.84 6.32 -7.31
CA ALA A 22 -9.22 6.46 -6.86
C ALA A 22 -9.90 5.11 -6.61
N ASN A 23 -9.47 4.04 -7.28
CA ASN A 23 -9.99 2.68 -7.12
C ASN A 23 -9.03 1.73 -6.37
N ALA A 24 -7.78 2.13 -6.19
CA ALA A 24 -6.78 1.39 -5.41
C ALA A 24 -6.75 1.86 -3.96
N ASN A 25 -6.32 0.97 -3.07
CA ASN A 25 -6.00 1.29 -1.68
C ASN A 25 -4.58 0.82 -1.37
N HIS A 26 -4.05 1.21 -0.21
CA HIS A 26 -2.69 0.84 0.20
C HIS A 26 -2.45 -0.69 0.21
N PHE A 27 -3.51 -1.48 0.36
CA PHE A 27 -3.44 -2.94 0.27
C PHE A 27 -3.25 -3.41 -1.18
N ILE A 28 -4.07 -2.95 -2.12
CA ILE A 28 -3.95 -3.28 -3.55
C ILE A 28 -2.59 -2.81 -4.10
N LEU A 29 -2.14 -1.64 -3.67
CA LEU A 29 -0.83 -1.11 -4.03
C LEU A 29 0.30 -2.03 -3.57
N GLU A 30 0.28 -2.46 -2.31
CA GLU A 30 1.30 -3.34 -1.74
C GLU A 30 1.23 -4.76 -2.35
N CYS A 31 0.03 -5.27 -2.61
CA CYS A 31 -0.16 -6.50 -3.39
C CYS A 31 0.51 -6.38 -4.76
N ALA A 32 0.22 -5.33 -5.53
CA ALA A 32 0.81 -5.12 -6.85
C ALA A 32 2.34 -4.96 -6.78
N ARG A 33 2.85 -4.25 -5.77
CA ARG A 33 4.29 -4.07 -5.56
C ARG A 33 5.00 -5.40 -5.30
N GLN A 34 4.37 -6.32 -4.57
CA GLN A 34 4.92 -7.64 -4.27
C GLN A 34 4.59 -8.69 -5.34
N GLY A 35 3.86 -8.33 -6.40
CA GLY A 35 3.40 -9.28 -7.43
C GLY A 35 2.39 -10.29 -6.90
N LEU A 36 1.66 -9.93 -5.84
CA LEU A 36 0.68 -10.77 -5.15
C LEU A 36 -0.75 -10.41 -5.57
N ASP A 37 -1.63 -11.41 -5.62
CA ASP A 37 -3.03 -11.21 -5.98
C ASP A 37 -3.84 -10.73 -4.76
N PRO A 38 -4.51 -9.56 -4.82
CA PRO A 38 -5.24 -9.02 -3.67
C PRO A 38 -6.45 -9.84 -3.23
N ARG A 39 -6.93 -10.80 -4.04
CA ARG A 39 -8.04 -11.69 -3.66
C ARG A 39 -7.55 -12.93 -2.89
N SER A 40 -6.31 -13.35 -3.12
CA SER A 40 -5.70 -14.49 -2.41
C SER A 40 -4.72 -14.10 -1.30
N THR A 41 -4.36 -12.81 -1.22
CA THR A 41 -3.35 -12.32 -0.27
C THR A 41 -4.02 -11.77 0.98
N SER A 42 -3.46 -12.05 2.16
CA SER A 42 -3.91 -11.43 3.41
C SER A 42 -2.99 -10.27 3.81
N MET A 43 -3.48 -9.38 4.69
CA MET A 43 -2.63 -8.32 5.26
C MET A 43 -1.41 -8.88 5.99
N SER A 44 -1.51 -10.09 6.55
CA SER A 44 -0.41 -10.76 7.25
C SER A 44 0.68 -11.25 6.30
N ASP A 45 0.32 -11.61 5.06
CA ASP A 45 1.29 -11.98 4.03
C ASP A 45 2.08 -10.74 3.59
N LEU A 46 1.40 -9.60 3.42
CA LEU A 46 2.04 -8.33 3.08
C LEU A 46 2.99 -7.84 4.17
N ASP A 47 2.65 -8.08 5.45
CA ASP A 47 3.50 -7.72 6.58
C ASP A 47 4.88 -8.42 6.54
N ARG A 48 5.02 -9.56 5.86
CA ARG A 48 6.30 -10.28 5.74
C ARG A 48 7.33 -9.55 4.87
N ASN A 49 6.86 -8.77 3.89
CA ASN A 49 7.69 -7.98 2.96
C ASN A 49 7.17 -6.54 2.85
N ALA A 50 6.74 -5.97 3.97
CA ALA A 50 6.15 -4.65 4.05
C ALA A 50 7.05 -3.56 3.45
N SER A 51 6.49 -2.71 2.58
CA SER A 51 7.13 -1.43 2.25
C SER A 51 7.09 -0.49 3.46
N GLU A 52 7.95 0.52 3.44
CA GLU A 52 7.87 1.61 4.42
C GLU A 52 6.48 2.29 4.43
N LEU A 53 5.85 2.43 3.26
CA LEU A 53 4.50 2.98 3.14
C LEU A 53 3.46 2.10 3.83
N TRP A 54 3.50 0.78 3.61
CA TRP A 54 2.60 -0.18 4.25
C TRP A 54 2.81 -0.25 5.76
N ALA A 55 4.07 -0.27 6.21
CA ALA A 55 4.39 -0.23 7.64
C ALA A 55 3.85 1.04 8.31
N ALA A 56 3.96 2.20 7.65
CA ALA A 56 3.43 3.46 8.14
C ALA A 56 1.89 3.44 8.23
N VAL A 57 1.21 2.86 7.23
CA VAL A 57 -0.26 2.72 7.21
C VAL A 57 -0.75 1.74 8.28
N ARG A 58 -0.08 0.59 8.45
CA ARG A 58 -0.40 -0.41 9.48
C ARG A 58 -0.23 0.17 10.88
N ARG A 59 0.78 1.01 11.09
CA ARG A 59 1.01 1.72 12.35
C ARG A 59 -0.12 2.71 12.67
N LEU A 60 -0.59 3.46 11.68
CA LEU A 60 -1.71 4.40 11.84
C LEU A 60 -3.04 3.70 12.10
N LYS A 61 -3.31 2.54 11.48
CA LYS A 61 -4.54 1.77 11.70
C LYS A 61 -4.57 0.99 13.02
N ARG A 62 -3.43 0.85 13.69
CA ARG A 62 -3.32 0.18 15.01
C ARG A 62 -3.41 1.15 16.20
N ALA A 63 -3.34 2.45 15.96
CA ALA A 63 -3.51 3.49 16.97
C ALA A 63 -4.99 3.90 17.09
#